data_AF-A0A7S2L3U6-F1
#
_entry.id   AF-A0A7S2L3U6-F1
#
_cell.length_a   1.000
_cell.length_b   1.000
_cell.length_c   1.000
_cell.angle_alpha   90.00
_cell.angle_beta   90.00
_cell.angle_gamma   90.00
#
_symmetry.space_group_name_H-M   'P 1'
#
loop_
_entity.id
_entity.type
_entity.pdbx_description
1 polymer ?
#
loop_
_entity_poly.entity_id
_entity_poly.type
_entity_poly.pdbx_seq_one_letter_code
_entity_poly.pdbx_strand_id
1 'polypeptide(L)'
;MPPHVDGQNGACGNFNNDPTDDTNELIEATAGRVSMDEMIFHHMTPPQAVPHVPCPEHKKAAAREICRREQPGAQEMLLAGCIQDVCVGGRRYAAQDGIAESEA
;
A
#
# COMPACT_ATOMS: atom_id res chain seq x y z
N MET A 1 10.35 4.03 -16.91
CA MET A 1 9.50 4.82 -17.83
C MET A 1 9.63 6.27 -17.42
N PRO A 2 9.92 7.22 -18.33
CA PRO A 2 9.81 8.62 -17.99
C PRO A 2 8.33 8.97 -17.71
N PRO A 3 8.04 9.79 -16.70
CA PRO A 3 6.67 10.18 -16.37
C PRO A 3 6.02 10.90 -17.56
N HIS A 4 4.82 10.46 -17.93
CA HIS A 4 3.99 11.20 -18.88
C HIS A 4 3.38 12.39 -18.15
N VAL A 5 3.66 13.60 -18.63
CA VAL A 5 3.24 14.87 -18.00
C VAL A 5 1.71 15.01 -17.90
N ASP A 6 0.97 14.22 -18.69
CA ASP A 6 -0.49 14.25 -18.75
C ASP A 6 -1.07 12.83 -18.67
N GLY A 7 -2.11 12.65 -17.84
CA GLY A 7 -2.95 11.45 -17.81
C GLY A 7 -2.49 10.30 -16.93
N GLN A 8 -1.38 10.43 -16.19
CA GLN A 8 -1.04 9.47 -15.14
C GLN A 8 -1.99 9.65 -13.96
N ASN A 9 -2.56 8.54 -13.47
CA ASN A 9 -3.36 8.49 -12.26
C ASN A 9 -3.43 7.03 -11.78
N GLY A 10 -3.58 6.81 -10.48
CA GLY A 10 -3.66 5.48 -9.88
C GLY A 10 -3.33 5.50 -8.40
N ALA A 11 -3.02 4.32 -7.85
CA ALA A 11 -2.70 4.20 -6.42
C ALA A 11 -1.43 4.96 -5.98
N CYS A 12 -0.57 5.34 -6.92
CA CYS A 12 0.65 6.11 -6.68
C CYS A 12 0.52 7.58 -7.08
N GLY A 13 -0.71 8.06 -7.30
CA GLY A 13 -0.96 9.46 -7.61
C GLY A 13 -0.91 9.84 -9.09
N ASN A 14 -1.04 11.13 -9.36
CA ASN A 14 -1.10 11.69 -10.72
C ASN A 14 0.21 12.37 -11.20
N PHE A 15 1.21 12.46 -10.33
CA PHE A 15 2.54 13.01 -10.61
C PHE A 15 2.57 14.50 -11.03
N ASN A 16 1.63 15.31 -10.57
CA ASN A 16 1.55 16.75 -10.88
C ASN A 16 2.36 17.66 -9.90
N ASN A 17 3.14 17.09 -8.99
CA ASN A 17 3.88 17.77 -7.92
C ASN A 17 3.00 18.43 -6.83
N ASP A 18 1.73 18.02 -6.72
CA ASP A 18 0.82 18.37 -5.63
C ASP A 18 0.43 17.11 -4.84
N PRO A 19 1.10 16.78 -3.72
CA PRO A 19 0.77 15.60 -2.94
C PRO A 19 -0.59 15.69 -2.22
N THR A 20 -1.26 16.86 -2.25
CA THR A 20 -2.52 17.05 -1.54
C THR A 20 -3.73 16.48 -2.29
N ASP A 21 -3.59 16.17 -3.58
CA ASP A 21 -4.62 15.51 -4.37
C ASP A 21 -4.39 13.99 -4.55
N ASP A 22 -3.28 13.45 -4.05
CA ASP A 22 -2.96 12.01 -3.97
C ASP A 22 -3.59 11.33 -2.72
N THR A 23 -4.84 11.69 -2.40
CA THR A 23 -5.57 11.16 -1.24
C THR A 23 -6.22 9.80 -1.53
N ASN A 24 -6.39 8.96 -0.50
CA ASN A 24 -7.11 7.68 -0.64
C ASN A 24 -8.51 7.88 -1.21
N GLU A 25 -9.24 8.93 -0.79
CA GLU A 25 -10.59 9.21 -1.27
C GLU A 25 -10.60 9.52 -2.78
N LEU A 26 -9.67 10.35 -3.26
CA LEU A 26 -9.58 10.72 -4.68
C LEU A 26 -9.06 9.54 -5.54
N ILE A 27 -8.12 8.77 -5.00
CA ILE A 27 -7.64 7.54 -5.62
C ILE A 27 -8.77 6.54 -5.72
N GLU A 28 -9.52 6.23 -4.66
CA GLU A 28 -10.62 5.26 -4.72
C GLU A 28 -11.77 5.69 -5.66
N ALA A 29 -11.99 7.00 -5.78
CA ALA A 29 -12.98 7.55 -6.70
C ALA A 29 -12.58 7.38 -8.18
N THR A 30 -11.29 7.37 -8.50
CA THR A 30 -10.78 7.48 -9.88
C THR A 30 -9.92 6.29 -10.34
N ALA A 31 -9.30 5.56 -9.42
CA ALA A 31 -8.33 4.51 -9.71
C ALA A 31 -9.01 3.31 -10.39
N GLY A 32 -8.55 3.01 -11.59
CA GLY A 32 -8.96 1.81 -12.33
C GLY A 32 -10.41 1.83 -12.83
N ARG A 33 -11.12 2.96 -12.73
CA ARG A 33 -12.46 3.11 -13.30
C ARG A 33 -12.35 3.76 -14.67
N VAL A 34 -12.50 2.95 -15.71
CA VAL A 34 -12.68 3.41 -17.08
C VAL A 34 -14.17 3.62 -17.30
N SER A 35 -14.57 4.62 -18.07
CA SER A 35 -15.98 4.79 -18.46
C SER A 35 -16.47 3.59 -19.28
N MET A 36 -17.77 3.29 -19.28
CA MET A 36 -18.30 2.13 -20.02
C MET A 36 -18.05 2.23 -21.53
N ASP A 37 -18.00 3.45 -22.04
CA ASP A 37 -17.75 3.84 -23.42
C ASP A 37 -16.27 3.73 -23.85
N GLU A 38 -15.35 3.75 -22.88
CA GLU A 38 -13.90 3.57 -23.12
C GLU A 38 -13.40 2.17 -22.70
N MET A 39 -14.26 1.35 -22.08
CA MET A 39 -13.91 0.00 -21.65
C MET A 39 -13.75 -0.97 -22.82
N ILE A 40 -12.64 -1.71 -22.82
CA ILE A 40 -12.43 -2.84 -23.76
C ILE A 40 -13.13 -4.14 -23.31
N PHE A 41 -13.61 -4.19 -22.06
CA PHE A 41 -14.28 -5.36 -21.48
C PHE A 41 -15.80 -5.19 -21.55
N HIS A 42 -16.49 -6.23 -22.03
CA HIS A 42 -17.96 -6.24 -22.15
C HIS A 42 -18.69 -6.62 -20.84
N HIS A 43 -17.94 -7.04 -19.82
CA HIS A 43 -18.45 -7.42 -18.51
C HIS A 43 -17.51 -6.90 -17.42
N MET A 44 -18.09 -6.24 -16.41
CA MET A 44 -17.36 -5.84 -15.21
C MET A 44 -17.66 -6.80 -14.05
N THR A 45 -16.62 -7.26 -13.37
CA THR A 45 -16.76 -7.81 -12.03
C THR A 45 -16.80 -6.65 -11.05
N PRO A 46 -17.84 -6.50 -10.22
CA PRO A 46 -17.86 -5.46 -9.20
C PRO A 46 -16.64 -5.60 -8.28
N PRO A 47 -16.00 -4.49 -7.89
CA PRO A 47 -14.89 -4.55 -6.93
C PRO A 47 -15.37 -5.18 -5.62
N GLN A 48 -14.58 -6.09 -5.07
CA GLN A 48 -14.81 -6.62 -3.73
C GLN A 48 -14.08 -5.74 -2.72
N ALA A 49 -14.70 -5.54 -1.56
CA ALA A 49 -14.03 -4.88 -0.45
C ALA A 49 -12.79 -5.69 -0.03
N VAL A 50 -11.70 -4.99 0.27
CA VAL A 50 -10.49 -5.62 0.79
C VAL A 50 -10.83 -6.29 2.13
N PRO A 51 -10.48 -7.58 2.34
CA PRO A 51 -10.76 -8.24 3.61
C PRO A 51 -10.01 -7.55 4.76
N HIS A 52 -10.73 -7.10 5.78
CA HIS A 52 -10.10 -6.64 7.01
C HIS A 52 -9.61 -7.86 7.81
N VAL A 53 -8.29 -8.05 7.85
CA VAL A 53 -7.66 -9.10 8.66
C VAL A 53 -7.20 -8.50 9.99
N PRO A 54 -7.90 -8.77 11.12
CA PRO A 54 -7.56 -8.16 12.39
C PRO A 54 -6.21 -8.66 12.91
N CYS A 55 -5.41 -7.73 13.42
CA CYS A 55 -4.19 -8.02 14.17
C CYS A 55 -4.44 -7.85 15.68
N PRO A 56 -4.81 -8.92 16.41
CA PRO A 56 -5.09 -8.81 17.84
C PRO A 56 -3.83 -8.44 18.64
N GLU A 57 -4.01 -7.74 19.77
CA GLU A 57 -2.91 -7.15 20.56
C GLU A 57 -1.78 -8.12 20.90
N HIS A 58 -2.10 -9.38 21.24
CA HIS A 58 -1.07 -10.39 21.54
C HIS A 58 -0.21 -10.74 20.32
N LYS A 59 -0.79 -10.82 19.11
CA LYS A 59 -0.03 -11.03 17.87
C LYS A 59 0.75 -9.79 17.49
N LYS A 60 0.17 -8.60 17.68
CA LYS A 60 0.85 -7.32 17.44
C LYS A 60 2.09 -7.15 18.33
N ALA A 61 2.00 -7.53 19.60
CA ALA A 61 3.12 -7.52 20.54
C ALA A 61 4.23 -8.50 20.11
N ALA A 62 3.86 -9.73 19.72
CA ALA A 62 4.83 -10.71 19.22
C ALA A 62 5.49 -10.25 17.90
N ALA A 63 4.71 -9.66 16.99
CA ALA A 63 5.20 -9.10 15.74
C ALA A 63 6.18 -7.93 15.98
N ARG A 64 5.87 -7.03 16.93
CA ARG A 64 6.74 -5.93 17.33
C ARG A 64 8.10 -6.41 17.81
N GLU A 65 8.15 -7.46 18.62
CA GLU A 65 9.42 -8.03 19.10
C GLU A 65 10.25 -8.61 17.96
N ILE A 66 9.60 -9.32 17.04
CA ILE A 66 10.27 -9.86 15.85
C ILE A 66 10.82 -8.71 15.00
N CYS A 67 10.00 -7.71 14.65
CA CYS A 67 10.41 -6.61 13.79
C CYS A 67 11.54 -5.76 14.37
N ARG A 68 11.53 -5.49 15.68
CA ARG A 68 12.63 -4.76 16.34
C ARG A 68 13.96 -5.50 16.27
N ARG A 69 13.93 -6.83 16.25
CA ARG A 69 15.13 -7.65 16.12
C ARG A 69 15.63 -7.74 14.68
N GLU A 70 14.74 -7.92 13.73
CA GLU A 70 15.11 -8.14 12.31
C GLU A 70 15.40 -6.83 11.57
N GLN A 71 14.84 -5.68 12.01
CA GLN A 71 15.07 -4.35 11.43
C GLN A 71 15.62 -3.36 12.48
N PRO A 72 16.88 -3.54 12.93
CA PRO A 72 17.47 -2.67 13.92
C PRO A 72 17.64 -1.24 13.35
N GLY A 73 17.06 -0.25 14.03
CA GLY A 73 17.15 1.16 13.63
C GLY A 73 16.09 1.61 12.63
N ALA A 74 15.11 0.77 12.28
CA ALA A 74 13.97 1.19 11.46
C ALA A 74 13.22 2.36 12.10
N GLN A 75 12.85 3.33 11.26
CA GLN A 75 11.98 4.44 11.66
C GLN A 75 10.57 3.94 11.99
N GLU A 76 9.80 4.71 12.76
CA GLU A 76 8.50 4.27 13.28
C GLU A 76 7.53 3.80 12.18
N MET A 77 7.52 4.47 11.02
CA MET A 77 6.65 4.11 9.89
C MET A 77 7.03 2.74 9.28
N LEU A 78 8.34 2.49 9.08
CA LEU A 78 8.85 1.22 8.59
C LEU A 78 8.60 0.09 9.60
N LEU A 79 8.80 0.39 10.89
CA LEU A 79 8.54 -0.56 11.97
C LEU A 79 7.05 -0.92 12.04
N ALA A 80 6.14 0.05 11.85
CA ALA A 80 4.70 -0.19 11.81
C ALA A 80 4.30 -1.08 10.62
N GLY A 81 4.89 -0.87 9.45
CA GLY A 81 4.71 -1.72 8.27
C GLY A 81 5.12 -3.17 8.55
N CYS A 82 6.33 -3.37 9.05
CA CYS A 82 6.81 -4.70 9.44
C CYS A 82 5.86 -5.39 10.44
N ILE A 83 5.40 -4.66 11.48
CA ILE A 83 4.50 -5.21 12.49
C ILE A 83 3.21 -5.72 11.84
N GLN A 84 2.64 -4.97 10.91
CA GLN A 84 1.43 -5.36 10.20
C GLN A 84 1.66 -6.62 9.35
N ASP A 85 2.73 -6.64 8.57
CA ASP A 85 3.06 -7.76 7.68
C ASP A 85 3.36 -9.05 8.46
N VAL A 86 4.10 -8.95 9.56
CA VAL A 86 4.38 -10.09 10.43
C VAL A 86 3.12 -10.55 11.15
N CYS A 87 2.24 -9.64 11.56
CA CYS A 87 1.01 -10.00 12.26
C CYS A 87 0.01 -10.74 11.37
N VAL A 88 -0.12 -10.31 10.12
CA VAL A 88 -1.06 -10.88 9.15
C VAL A 88 -0.45 -12.06 8.39
N GLY A 89 0.78 -11.91 7.91
CA GLY A 89 1.46 -12.86 7.03
C GLY A 89 2.49 -13.78 7.71
N GLY A 90 2.91 -13.46 8.94
CA GLY A 90 3.83 -14.27 9.74
C GLY A 90 5.31 -13.85 9.65
N ARG A 91 6.15 -14.52 10.45
CA ARG A 91 7.56 -14.13 10.69
C ARG A 91 8.43 -13.95 9.44
N ARG A 92 8.15 -14.67 8.36
CA ARG A 92 8.94 -14.58 7.11
C ARG A 92 9.00 -13.18 6.51
N TYR A 93 8.03 -12.33 6.83
CA TYR A 93 7.95 -10.95 6.34
C TYR A 93 8.81 -9.97 7.16
N ALA A 94 9.34 -10.39 8.31
CA ALA A 94 10.10 -9.50 9.18
C ALA A 94 11.43 -9.00 8.61
N ALA A 95 12.03 -9.79 7.71
CA ALA A 95 13.29 -9.47 7.03
C ALA A 95 13.08 -9.01 5.58
N GLN A 96 11.82 -8.92 5.13
CA GLN A 96 11.49 -8.34 3.85
C GLN A 96 11.35 -6.84 4.08
N ASP A 97 12.38 -6.08 3.71
CA ASP A 97 12.26 -4.63 3.68
C ASP A 97 11.13 -4.25 2.72
N GLY A 98 10.36 -3.23 3.09
CA GLY A 98 9.63 -2.42 2.13
C GLY A 98 10.68 -1.65 1.33
N ILE A 99 11.29 -2.27 0.31
CA ILE A 99 12.39 -1.75 -0.53
C ILE A 99 11.95 -0.53 -1.39
N ALA A 100 10.93 0.22 -1.00
CA ALA A 100 10.47 1.40 -1.73
C ALA A 100 10.96 2.74 -1.14
N GLU A 101 11.37 2.80 0.14
CA GLU A 101 11.41 4.10 0.86
C GLU A 101 12.80 4.55 1.35
N SER A 102 13.89 3.85 1.00
CA SER A 102 15.24 4.18 1.53
C SER A 102 16.13 4.98 0.58
N GLU A 103 15.63 5.39 -0.58
CA GLU A 103 16.38 6.26 -1.51
C GLU A 103 15.48 7.39 -2.03
N ALA A 104 15.38 8.46 -1.24
CA ALA A 104 14.93 9.78 -1.66
C ALA A 104 15.83 10.86 -1.06
#